data_AF-A0A0R1M279-F1
#
_entry.id   AF-A0A0R1M279-F1
#
_cell.length_a   1.000
_cell.length_b   1.000
_cell.length_c   1.000
_cell.angle_alpha   90.00
_cell.angle_beta   90.00
_cell.angle_gamma   90.00
#
_symmetry.space_group_name_H-M   'P 1'
#
loop_
_entity.id
_entity.type
_entity.pdbx_description
1 polymer ?
#
loop_
_entity_poly.entity_id
_entity_poly.type
_entity_poly.pdbx_seq_one_letter_code
_entity_poly.pdbx_strand_id
1 'polypeptide(L)'
;MFVFVAAGVLTQDLSDGYIRTAGLTINIAFTILILDYQIIDLETSDQTINQKERIILTDPLTGLKSRYAYEALLKNDASPLRERQLTAFSIDINGLKHVNDTYGHAAGDILIKSAAQIIQKTFVGNPCYRTGGDEFAVVVYGSEDRGQELLEKLSKEEQRANQNLQLKVSLAAGMAFSQENPNGNMKELMIIADQRMYNDKRKYYMDPKHDRRRR
;
A
#
# COMPACT_ATOMS: atom_id res chain seq x y z
N MET A 1 -32.37 21.67 14.21
CA MET A 1 -33.59 21.07 13.64
C MET A 1 -34.82 21.28 14.53
N PHE A 2 -34.83 20.82 15.80
CA PHE A 2 -35.99 20.98 16.71
C PHE A 2 -36.50 22.42 16.89
N VAL A 3 -35.59 23.40 16.98
CA VAL A 3 -35.96 24.83 17.15
C VAL A 3 -36.71 25.38 15.93
N PHE A 4 -36.34 24.98 14.70
CA PHE A 4 -36.97 25.45 13.47
C PHE A 4 -38.31 24.75 13.19
N VAL A 5 -38.43 23.48 13.57
CA VAL A 5 -39.71 22.76 13.52
C VAL A 5 -40.71 23.40 14.48
N ALA A 6 -40.30 23.75 15.70
CA ALA A 6 -41.14 24.47 16.66
C ALA A 6 -41.51 25.88 16.17
N ALA A 7 -40.57 26.62 15.59
CA ALA A 7 -40.83 27.94 15.00
C ALA A 7 -41.82 27.86 13.82
N GLY A 8 -41.68 26.84 12.96
CA GLY A 8 -42.61 26.58 11.87
C GLY A 8 -44.03 26.30 12.37
N VAL A 9 -44.19 25.47 13.40
CA VAL A 9 -45.49 25.19 14.04
C VAL A 9 -46.10 26.47 14.63
N LEU A 10 -45.32 27.27 15.37
CA LEU A 10 -45.79 28.53 15.95
C LEU A 10 -46.24 29.56 14.91
N THR A 11 -45.61 29.57 13.71
CA THR A 11 -46.05 30.48 12.63
C THR A 11 -47.41 30.10 12.03
N GLN A 12 -47.86 28.85 12.18
CA GLN A 12 -49.16 28.41 11.66
C GLN A 12 -50.34 28.98 12.45
N ASP A 13 -50.13 29.29 13.74
CA ASP A 13 -51.12 29.85 14.66
C ASP A 13 -51.34 31.36 14.48
N LEU A 14 -50.61 32.00 13.55
CA LEU A 14 -50.79 33.42 13.22
C LEU A 14 -52.06 33.63 12.39
N SER A 15 -52.88 34.59 12.81
CA SER A 15 -54.17 34.92 12.19
C SER A 15 -54.06 35.61 10.83
N ASP A 16 -52.95 36.32 10.58
CA ASP A 16 -52.68 36.99 9.31
C ASP A 16 -52.01 36.03 8.31
N GLY A 17 -52.72 35.74 7.22
CA GLY A 17 -52.26 34.85 6.16
C GLY A 17 -50.96 35.31 5.48
N TYR A 18 -50.71 36.62 5.38
CA TYR A 18 -49.48 37.14 4.79
C TYR A 18 -48.27 36.91 5.70
N ILE A 19 -48.42 37.15 7.01
CA ILE A 19 -47.35 36.95 7.98
C ILE A 19 -47.02 35.47 8.11
N ARG A 20 -48.04 34.59 8.12
CA ARG A 20 -47.87 33.14 8.17
C ARG A 20 -47.08 32.61 6.96
N THR A 21 -47.46 33.01 5.75
CA THR A 21 -46.79 32.54 4.53
C THR A 21 -45.33 33.01 4.46
N ALA A 22 -45.06 34.28 4.78
CA ALA A 22 -43.69 34.81 4.86
C ALA A 22 -42.82 34.07 5.88
N GLY A 23 -43.36 33.81 7.08
CA GLY A 23 -42.65 33.06 8.13
C GLY A 23 -42.33 31.62 7.71
N LEU A 24 -43.26 30.93 7.05
CA LEU A 24 -43.04 29.58 6.52
C LEU A 24 -41.96 29.57 5.43
N THR A 25 -42.00 30.51 4.49
CA THR A 25 -40.99 30.60 3.42
C THR A 25 -39.59 30.83 3.99
N ILE A 26 -39.46 31.71 4.99
CA ILE A 26 -38.19 31.95 5.68
C ILE A 26 -37.68 30.69 6.37
N ASN A 27 -38.54 29.99 7.12
CA ASN A 27 -38.16 28.74 7.80
C ASN A 27 -37.72 27.65 6.81
N ILE A 28 -38.44 27.50 5.69
CA ILE A 28 -38.08 26.55 4.63
C ILE A 28 -36.72 26.93 4.02
N ALA A 29 -36.50 28.20 3.68
CA ALA A 29 -35.23 28.67 3.12
C ALA A 29 -34.04 28.42 4.07
N PHE A 30 -34.20 28.70 5.37
CA PHE A 30 -33.17 28.40 6.37
C PHE A 30 -32.94 26.89 6.53
N THR A 31 -34.01 26.09 6.49
CA THR A 31 -33.88 24.63 6.57
C THR A 31 -33.11 24.08 5.37
N ILE A 32 -33.41 24.55 4.16
CA ILE A 32 -32.67 24.19 2.93
C ILE A 32 -31.19 24.57 3.08
N LEU A 33 -30.89 25.80 3.50
CA LEU A 33 -29.50 26.25 3.67
C LEU A 33 -28.71 25.41 4.69
N ILE A 34 -29.35 24.97 5.77
CA ILE A 34 -28.72 24.07 6.76
C ILE A 34 -28.47 22.70 6.15
N LEU A 35 -29.43 22.15 5.40
CA LEU A 35 -29.26 20.86 4.72
C LEU A 35 -28.14 20.93 3.68
N ASP A 36 -28.08 21.99 2.89
CA ASP A 36 -27.01 22.22 1.90
C ASP A 36 -25.64 22.30 2.61
N TYR A 37 -25.55 23.03 3.72
CA TYR A 37 -24.32 23.08 4.53
C TYR A 37 -23.92 21.69 5.04
N GLN A 38 -24.87 20.90 5.56
CA GLN A 38 -24.60 19.54 6.05
C GLN A 38 -24.12 18.61 4.93
N ILE A 39 -24.70 18.72 3.73
CA ILE A 39 -24.27 17.93 2.57
C ILE A 39 -22.82 18.28 2.20
N ILE A 40 -22.49 19.56 2.10
CA ILE A 40 -21.12 20.03 1.77
C ILE A 40 -20.10 19.57 2.82
N ASP A 41 -20.44 19.64 4.11
CA ASP A 41 -19.55 19.22 5.21
C ASP A 41 -19.28 17.71 5.18
N LEU A 42 -20.31 16.90 4.88
CA LEU A 42 -20.18 15.46 4.68
C LEU A 42 -19.28 15.12 3.49
N GLU A 43 -19.49 15.76 2.34
CA GLU A 43 -18.66 15.56 1.14
C GLU A 43 -17.18 15.90 1.41
N THR A 44 -16.93 17.00 2.13
CA THR A 44 -15.57 17.43 2.51
C THR A 44 -14.92 16.43 3.47
N SER A 45 -15.69 15.87 4.40
CA SER A 45 -15.23 14.86 5.34
C SER A 45 -14.85 13.56 4.62
N ASP A 46 -15.67 13.10 3.69
CA ASP A 46 -15.39 11.91 2.87
C ASP A 46 -14.14 12.09 2.00
N GLN A 47 -13.98 13.25 1.37
CA GLN A 47 -12.76 13.58 0.62
C GLN A 47 -11.52 13.55 1.52
N THR A 48 -11.62 14.13 2.72
CA THR A 48 -10.54 14.15 3.70
C THR A 48 -10.17 12.73 4.16
N ILE A 49 -11.15 11.87 4.40
CA ILE A 49 -10.94 10.46 4.78
C ILE A 49 -10.25 9.72 3.63
N ASN A 50 -10.78 9.81 2.41
CA ASN A 50 -10.20 9.16 1.24
C ASN A 50 -8.76 9.61 0.95
N GLN A 51 -8.47 10.90 1.14
CA GLN A 51 -7.13 11.44 0.97
C GLN A 51 -6.17 10.91 2.05
N LYS A 52 -6.61 10.88 3.31
CA LYS A 52 -5.85 10.29 4.42
C LYS A 52 -5.57 8.81 4.16
N GLU A 53 -6.57 8.05 3.73
CA GLU A 53 -6.40 6.63 3.39
C GLU A 53 -5.37 6.45 2.26
N ARG A 54 -5.43 7.23 1.19
CA ARG A 54 -4.42 7.15 0.11
C ARG A 54 -3.00 7.41 0.59
N ILE A 55 -2.82 8.42 1.44
CA ILE A 55 -1.51 8.77 2.02
C ILE A 55 -1.00 7.64 2.91
N ILE A 56 -1.87 7.05 3.72
CA ILE A 56 -1.50 5.98 4.64
C ILE A 56 -1.19 4.68 3.88
N LEU A 57 -1.93 4.39 2.81
CA LEU A 57 -1.83 3.14 2.05
C LEU A 57 -0.73 3.14 0.99
N THR A 58 -0.08 4.28 0.72
CA THR A 58 0.94 4.43 -0.31
C THR A 58 2.27 4.87 0.32
N ASP A 59 3.36 4.19 -0.03
CA ASP A 59 4.70 4.61 0.36
C ASP A 59 5.11 5.86 -0.44
N PRO A 60 5.46 6.98 0.21
CA PRO A 60 5.71 8.24 -0.47
C PRO A 60 7.00 8.25 -1.30
N LEU A 61 7.96 7.37 -0.99
CA LEU A 61 9.24 7.34 -1.70
C LEU A 61 9.13 6.59 -3.03
N THR A 62 8.39 5.48 -3.03
CA THR A 62 8.34 4.51 -4.14
C THR A 62 7.04 4.52 -4.91
N GLY A 63 5.95 5.03 -4.32
CA GLY A 63 4.60 4.95 -4.87
C GLY A 63 3.97 3.54 -4.80
N LEU A 64 4.66 2.57 -4.18
CA LEU A 64 4.10 1.24 -3.90
C LEU A 64 3.13 1.29 -2.73
N LYS A 65 2.44 0.19 -2.45
CA LYS A 65 1.62 0.11 -1.23
C LYS A 65 2.52 0.16 0.00
N SER A 66 2.07 0.85 1.03
CA SER A 66 2.85 1.06 2.25
C SER A 66 2.90 -0.20 3.13
N ARG A 67 3.76 -0.16 4.16
CA ARG A 67 3.77 -1.14 5.24
C ARG A 67 2.40 -1.28 5.92
N TYR A 68 1.68 -0.18 6.10
CA TYR A 68 0.35 -0.22 6.70
C TYR A 68 -0.63 -1.02 5.83
N ALA A 69 -0.60 -0.81 4.51
CA ALA A 69 -1.43 -1.58 3.57
C ALA A 69 -1.08 -3.07 3.58
N TYR A 70 0.20 -3.40 3.74
CA TYR A 70 0.67 -4.78 3.87
C TYR A 70 0.22 -5.44 5.18
N GLU A 71 0.34 -4.75 6.32
CA GLU A 71 -0.12 -5.26 7.62
C GLU A 71 -1.64 -5.45 7.63
N ALA A 72 -2.40 -4.54 7.00
CA ALA A 72 -3.84 -4.67 6.83
C ALA A 72 -4.20 -5.90 5.98
N LEU A 73 -3.47 -6.18 4.89
CA LEU A 73 -3.63 -7.41 4.10
C LEU A 73 -3.44 -8.65 4.97
N LEU A 74 -2.34 -8.74 5.71
CA LEU A 74 -2.03 -9.91 6.54
C LEU A 74 -3.04 -10.11 7.67
N LYS A 75 -3.55 -9.02 8.25
CA LYS A 75 -4.53 -9.07 9.33
C LYS A 75 -5.91 -9.48 8.84
N ASN A 76 -6.32 -8.99 7.68
CA ASN A 76 -7.65 -9.25 7.12
C ASN A 76 -7.73 -10.61 6.42
N ASP A 77 -6.59 -11.20 6.03
CA ASP A 77 -6.51 -12.48 5.33
C ASP A 77 -6.02 -13.63 6.24
N ALA A 78 -6.87 -14.00 7.21
CA ALA A 78 -6.66 -15.14 8.10
C ALA A 78 -7.21 -16.47 7.54
N SER A 79 -7.73 -16.46 6.31
CA SER A 79 -8.37 -17.62 5.70
C SER A 79 -7.34 -18.70 5.32
N PRO A 80 -7.70 -20.00 5.44
CA PRO A 80 -6.85 -21.08 4.95
C PRO A 80 -6.54 -20.93 3.45
N LEU A 81 -5.29 -21.20 3.07
CA LEU A 81 -4.85 -21.04 1.68
C LEU A 81 -5.13 -22.26 0.77
N ARG A 82 -5.69 -23.35 1.30
CA ARG A 82 -5.86 -24.65 0.62
C ARG A 82 -6.48 -24.56 -0.79
N GLU A 83 -7.45 -23.69 -0.98
CA GLU A 83 -8.17 -23.54 -2.26
C GLU A 83 -7.64 -22.39 -3.11
N ARG A 84 -6.62 -21.67 -2.63
CA ARG A 84 -6.09 -20.47 -3.27
C ARG A 84 -4.79 -20.82 -3.96
N GLN A 85 -4.68 -20.46 -5.24
CA GLN A 85 -3.42 -20.54 -5.98
C GLN A 85 -2.69 -19.20 -5.81
N LEU A 86 -1.75 -19.16 -4.87
CA LEU A 86 -1.06 -17.95 -4.47
C LEU A 86 0.44 -18.20 -4.37
N THR A 87 1.21 -17.18 -4.74
CA THR A 87 2.65 -17.11 -4.50
C THR A 87 2.96 -15.83 -3.74
N ALA A 88 3.61 -15.98 -2.59
CA ALA A 88 4.15 -14.90 -1.80
C ALA A 88 5.61 -14.66 -2.17
N PHE A 89 6.01 -13.40 -2.30
CA PHE A 89 7.41 -13.00 -2.50
C PHE A 89 7.85 -12.04 -1.40
N SER A 90 9.00 -12.32 -0.80
CA SER A 90 9.77 -11.37 0.02
C SER A 90 11.02 -10.96 -0.76
N ILE A 91 11.28 -9.66 -0.86
CA ILE A 91 12.35 -9.09 -1.67
C ILE A 91 13.08 -8.03 -0.85
N ASP A 92 14.40 -7.98 -0.95
CA ASP A 92 15.24 -7.05 -0.20
C ASP A 92 16.40 -6.51 -1.04
N ILE A 93 16.75 -5.23 -0.85
CA ILE A 93 17.88 -4.61 -1.53
C ILE A 93 19.22 -4.97 -0.86
N ASN A 94 20.07 -5.65 -1.61
CA ASN A 94 21.45 -5.88 -1.20
C ASN A 94 22.26 -4.58 -1.21
N GLY A 95 23.08 -4.38 -0.17
CA GLY A 95 24.07 -3.30 -0.12
C GLY A 95 23.53 -1.89 0.18
N LEU A 96 22.23 -1.71 0.49
CA LEU A 96 21.66 -0.37 0.75
C LEU A 96 22.44 0.42 1.80
N LYS A 97 22.79 -0.21 2.93
CA LYS A 97 23.59 0.43 3.99
C LYS A 97 24.93 0.95 3.46
N HIS A 98 25.64 0.16 2.65
CA HIS A 98 26.91 0.59 2.08
C HIS A 98 26.74 1.81 1.16
N VAL A 99 25.67 1.83 0.35
CA VAL A 99 25.35 2.98 -0.50
C VAL A 99 25.05 4.22 0.33
N ASN A 100 24.26 4.09 1.40
CA ASN A 100 23.97 5.19 2.33
C ASN A 100 25.26 5.74 2.97
N ASP A 101 26.12 4.85 3.48
CA ASP A 101 27.34 5.23 4.18
C ASP A 101 28.38 5.86 3.24
N THR A 102 28.36 5.50 1.95
CA THR A 102 29.37 5.95 0.96
C THR A 102 28.93 7.16 0.16
N TYR A 103 27.66 7.21 -0.23
CA TYR A 103 27.11 8.19 -1.17
C TYR A 103 25.98 9.03 -0.55
N GLY A 104 25.66 8.80 0.72
CA GLY A 104 24.61 9.51 1.45
C GLY A 104 23.20 8.95 1.23
N HIS A 105 22.28 9.35 2.09
CA HIS A 105 20.89 8.88 2.06
C HIS A 105 20.15 9.22 0.76
N ALA A 106 20.46 10.34 0.11
CA ALA A 106 19.88 10.68 -1.18
C ALA A 106 20.19 9.63 -2.27
N ALA A 107 21.38 9.03 -2.23
CA ALA A 107 21.75 7.94 -3.14
C ALA A 107 21.02 6.64 -2.78
N GLY A 108 20.84 6.36 -1.49
CA GLY A 108 19.99 5.26 -1.03
C GLY A 108 18.54 5.38 -1.49
N ASP A 109 17.98 6.58 -1.42
CA ASP A 109 16.62 6.86 -1.91
C ASP A 109 16.49 6.60 -3.41
N ILE A 110 17.52 6.95 -4.21
CA ILE A 110 17.58 6.62 -5.64
C ILE A 110 17.63 5.11 -5.85
N LEU A 111 18.42 4.39 -5.05
CA LEU A 111 18.52 2.93 -5.12
C LEU A 111 17.18 2.26 -4.80
N ILE A 112 16.49 2.72 -3.75
CA ILE A 112 15.17 2.22 -3.33
C ILE A 112 14.12 2.48 -4.41
N LYS A 113 14.10 3.67 -5.00
CA LYS A 113 13.21 3.99 -6.14
C LYS A 113 13.48 3.10 -7.34
N SER A 114 14.74 2.84 -7.65
CA SER A 114 15.14 1.98 -8.77
C SER A 114 14.70 0.53 -8.54
N ALA A 115 14.89 0.01 -7.33
CA ALA A 115 14.39 -1.30 -6.92
C ALA A 115 12.86 -1.40 -7.05
N ALA A 116 12.13 -0.40 -6.53
CA ALA A 116 10.68 -0.37 -6.62
C ALA A 116 10.16 -0.38 -8.08
N GLN A 117 10.84 0.33 -8.99
CA GLN A 117 10.51 0.32 -10.41
C GLN A 117 10.74 -1.05 -11.07
N ILE A 118 11.84 -1.74 -10.71
CA ILE A 118 12.12 -3.11 -11.19
C ILE A 118 11.02 -4.07 -10.71
N ILE A 119 10.66 -3.99 -9.44
CA ILE A 119 9.60 -4.82 -8.84
C ILE A 119 8.27 -4.54 -9.54
N GLN A 120 7.88 -3.28 -9.72
CA GLN A 120 6.62 -2.92 -10.37
C GLN A 120 6.54 -3.40 -11.84
N LYS A 121 7.65 -3.33 -12.60
CA LYS A 121 7.74 -3.86 -13.97
C LYS A 121 7.69 -5.39 -14.04
N THR A 122 8.22 -6.04 -13.01
CA THR A 122 8.19 -7.50 -12.91
C THR A 122 6.76 -7.97 -12.66
N PHE A 123 6.13 -7.44 -11.61
CA PHE A 123 4.86 -7.90 -11.05
C PHE A 123 3.65 -7.09 -11.53
N VAL A 124 3.63 -6.67 -12.80
CA VAL A 124 2.54 -5.89 -13.39
C VAL A 124 1.17 -6.53 -13.08
N GLY A 125 0.25 -5.70 -12.59
CA GLY A 125 -1.10 -6.12 -12.22
C GLY A 125 -1.22 -6.78 -10.83
N ASN A 126 -0.11 -6.97 -10.10
CA ASN A 126 -0.12 -7.52 -8.75
C ASN A 126 0.21 -6.44 -7.70
N PRO A 127 -0.37 -6.51 -6.50
CA PRO A 127 -0.08 -5.56 -5.45
C PRO A 127 1.36 -5.76 -4.92
N CYS A 128 2.17 -4.70 -5.07
CA CYS A 128 3.53 -4.62 -4.55
C CYS A 128 3.55 -3.70 -3.33
N TYR A 129 4.25 -4.11 -2.29
CA TYR A 129 4.33 -3.42 -1.01
C TYR A 129 5.78 -3.09 -0.67
N ARG A 130 6.01 -1.94 -0.06
CA ARG A 130 7.26 -1.65 0.66
C ARG A 130 7.00 -1.83 2.15
N THR A 131 7.62 -2.84 2.75
CA THR A 131 7.36 -3.27 4.13
C THR A 131 8.37 -2.69 5.12
N GLY A 132 9.55 -2.30 4.64
CA GLY A 132 10.64 -1.76 5.45
C GLY A 132 11.49 -0.74 4.68
N GLY A 133 12.72 -0.52 5.14
CA GLY A 133 13.66 0.41 4.51
C GLY A 133 14.06 -0.05 3.10
N ASP A 134 14.64 -1.25 3.04
CA ASP A 134 15.07 -2.01 1.86
C ASP A 134 14.14 -3.18 1.51
N GLU A 135 13.09 -3.43 2.29
CA GLU A 135 12.24 -4.62 2.20
C GLU A 135 10.95 -4.36 1.43
N PHE A 136 10.58 -5.35 0.60
CA PHE A 136 9.40 -5.35 -0.24
C PHE A 136 8.69 -6.70 -0.18
N ALA A 137 7.37 -6.69 -0.40
CA ALA A 137 6.56 -7.88 -0.49
C ALA A 137 5.64 -7.83 -1.72
N VAL A 138 5.38 -8.99 -2.31
CA VAL A 138 4.41 -9.12 -3.41
C VAL A 138 3.56 -10.37 -3.19
N VAL A 139 2.26 -10.26 -3.48
CA VAL A 139 1.34 -11.40 -3.49
C VAL A 139 0.78 -11.55 -4.89
N VAL A 140 0.98 -12.74 -5.47
CA VAL A 140 0.58 -13.06 -6.84
C VAL A 140 -0.46 -14.17 -6.79
N TYR A 141 -1.54 -14.00 -7.56
CA TYR A 141 -2.52 -15.07 -7.79
C TYR A 141 -2.08 -15.90 -9.00
N GLY A 142 -1.90 -17.20 -8.84
CA GLY A 142 -1.52 -18.11 -9.91
C GLY A 142 -0.82 -19.38 -9.43
N SER A 143 -0.46 -20.21 -10.40
CA SER A 143 0.26 -21.47 -10.20
C SER A 143 1.72 -21.24 -9.79
N GLU A 144 2.35 -22.32 -9.33
CA GLU A 144 3.79 -22.40 -9.04
C GLU A 144 4.64 -21.96 -10.24
N ASP A 145 4.32 -22.43 -11.45
CA ASP A 145 5.02 -22.08 -12.69
C ASP A 145 5.04 -20.55 -12.92
N ARG A 146 3.90 -19.89 -12.71
CA ARG A 146 3.81 -18.42 -12.82
C ARG A 146 4.72 -17.73 -11.80
N GLY A 147 4.80 -18.27 -10.58
CA GLY A 147 5.70 -17.75 -9.55
C GLY A 147 7.17 -17.84 -9.97
N GLN A 148 7.57 -18.99 -10.49
CA GLN A 148 8.93 -19.23 -10.99
C GLN A 148 9.27 -18.32 -12.19
N GLU A 149 8.34 -18.17 -13.15
CA GLU A 149 8.49 -17.25 -14.29
C GLU A 149 8.70 -15.79 -13.83
N LEU A 150 7.97 -15.35 -12.80
CA LEU A 150 8.10 -14.01 -12.25
C LEU A 150 9.44 -13.82 -11.52
N LEU A 151 9.95 -14.84 -10.83
CA LEU A 151 11.27 -14.78 -10.21
C LEU A 151 12.38 -14.65 -11.26
N GLU A 152 12.30 -15.41 -12.35
CA GLU A 152 13.24 -15.28 -13.47
C GLU A 152 13.12 -13.92 -14.16
N LYS A 153 11.89 -13.42 -14.32
CA LYS A 153 11.63 -12.08 -14.86
C LYS A 153 12.22 -10.99 -13.96
N LEU A 154 12.16 -11.14 -12.63
CA LEU A 154 12.77 -10.21 -11.68
C LEU A 154 14.27 -10.06 -11.93
N SER A 155 14.96 -11.20 -12.07
CA SER A 155 16.40 -11.24 -12.38
C SER A 155 16.72 -10.57 -13.72
N LYS A 156 15.90 -10.81 -14.76
CA LYS A 156 16.06 -10.17 -16.08
C LYS A 156 15.84 -8.66 -16.04
N GLU A 157 14.81 -8.19 -15.34
CA GLU A 157 14.53 -6.75 -15.19
C GLU A 157 15.59 -6.05 -14.35
N GLU A 158 16.12 -6.70 -13.31
CA GLU A 158 17.29 -6.21 -12.55
C GLU A 158 18.50 -6.03 -13.49
N GLN A 159 18.86 -7.07 -14.24
CA GLN A 159 19.98 -7.02 -15.18
C GLN A 159 19.81 -5.90 -16.20
N ARG A 160 18.61 -5.75 -16.76
CA ARG A 160 18.28 -4.73 -17.75
C ARG A 160 18.38 -3.32 -17.18
N ALA A 161 17.84 -3.10 -15.98
CA ALA A 161 17.93 -1.80 -15.31
C ALA A 161 19.40 -1.42 -15.06
N ASN A 162 20.20 -2.38 -14.58
CA ASN A 162 21.62 -2.19 -14.27
C ASN A 162 22.53 -1.86 -15.47
N GLN A 163 22.04 -1.97 -16.70
CA GLN A 163 22.78 -1.51 -17.89
C GLN A 163 22.85 0.02 -17.97
N ASN A 164 21.84 0.71 -17.44
CA ASN A 164 21.70 2.16 -17.55
C ASN A 164 21.84 2.90 -16.22
N LEU A 165 21.87 2.17 -15.09
CA LEU A 165 22.00 2.77 -13.77
C LEU A 165 23.46 2.97 -13.37
N GLN A 166 23.77 4.15 -12.84
CA GLN A 166 25.06 4.42 -12.20
C GLN A 166 25.22 3.63 -10.90
N LEU A 167 24.14 3.53 -10.12
CA LEU A 167 24.06 2.69 -8.92
C LEU A 167 23.31 1.41 -9.27
N LYS A 168 24.05 0.30 -9.37
CA LYS A 168 23.47 -1.01 -9.66
C LYS A 168 22.60 -1.47 -8.50
N VAL A 169 21.38 -1.88 -8.81
CA VAL A 169 20.45 -2.53 -7.89
C VAL A 169 20.80 -4.01 -7.84
N SER A 170 20.84 -4.60 -6.64
CA SER A 170 20.88 -6.04 -6.48
C SER A 170 19.78 -6.44 -5.51
N LEU A 171 18.94 -7.40 -5.90
CA LEU A 171 17.81 -7.85 -5.11
C LEU A 171 18.08 -9.27 -4.61
N ALA A 172 17.88 -9.48 -3.31
CA ALA A 172 17.67 -10.80 -2.76
C ALA A 172 16.17 -11.10 -2.80
N ALA A 173 15.79 -12.32 -3.22
CA ALA A 173 14.38 -12.68 -3.32
C ALA A 173 14.12 -14.10 -2.82
N GLY A 174 12.98 -14.28 -2.17
CA GLY A 174 12.45 -15.56 -1.76
C GLY A 174 10.97 -15.64 -2.08
N MET A 175 10.51 -16.82 -2.47
CA MET A 175 9.11 -17.06 -2.79
C MET A 175 8.57 -18.29 -2.08
N ALA A 176 7.27 -18.33 -1.81
CA ALA A 176 6.59 -19.47 -1.23
C ALA A 176 5.20 -19.66 -1.85
N PHE A 177 4.81 -20.91 -2.05
CA PHE A 177 3.54 -21.30 -2.66
C PHE A 177 2.51 -21.69 -1.61
N SER A 178 1.25 -21.32 -1.81
CA SER A 178 0.16 -21.67 -0.88
C SER A 178 0.04 -23.18 -0.64
N GLN A 179 0.39 -24.01 -1.62
CA GLN A 179 0.39 -25.47 -1.52
C GLN A 179 1.39 -26.01 -0.49
N GLU A 180 2.42 -25.23 -0.13
CA GLU A 180 3.40 -25.61 0.89
C GLU A 180 2.83 -25.49 2.31
N ASN A 181 1.83 -24.62 2.50
CA ASN A 181 1.15 -24.44 3.77
C ASN A 181 -0.37 -24.29 3.58
N PRO A 182 -1.07 -25.36 3.15
CA PRO A 182 -2.47 -25.27 2.74
C PRO A 182 -3.42 -24.96 3.89
N ASN A 183 -3.05 -25.30 5.13
CA ASN A 183 -3.86 -25.00 6.31
C ASN A 183 -3.46 -23.68 6.98
N GLY A 184 -2.37 -23.06 6.53
CA GLY A 184 -1.91 -21.79 7.04
C GLY A 184 -2.62 -20.60 6.42
N ASN A 185 -2.20 -19.42 6.86
CA ASN A 185 -2.69 -18.12 6.40
C ASN A 185 -1.60 -17.36 5.63
N MET A 186 -1.96 -16.20 5.07
CA MET A 186 -1.04 -15.36 4.30
C MET A 186 0.23 -14.96 5.08
N LYS A 187 0.10 -14.70 6.39
CA LYS A 187 1.22 -14.31 7.24
C LYS A 187 2.25 -15.45 7.35
N GLU A 188 1.79 -16.67 7.59
CA GLU A 188 2.67 -17.84 7.66
C GLU A 188 3.36 -18.14 6.32
N LEU A 189 2.63 -18.00 5.21
CA LEU A 189 3.22 -18.16 3.88
C LEU A 189 4.33 -17.13 3.63
N MET A 190 4.11 -15.88 4.04
CA MET A 190 5.09 -14.82 3.88
C MET A 190 6.34 -15.02 4.75
N ILE A 191 6.22 -15.66 5.91
CA ILE A 191 7.37 -16.07 6.74
C ILE A 191 8.27 -17.07 5.97
N ILE A 192 7.68 -18.00 5.23
CA ILE A 192 8.45 -18.96 4.41
C ILE A 192 9.20 -18.23 3.29
N ALA A 193 8.52 -17.30 2.61
CA ALA A 193 9.13 -16.48 1.56
C ALA A 193 10.30 -15.64 2.12
N ASP A 194 10.11 -15.04 3.29
CA ASP A 194 11.12 -14.23 3.98
C ASP A 194 12.36 -15.03 4.36
N GLN A 195 12.17 -16.24 4.91
CA GLN A 195 13.28 -17.13 5.24
C GLN A 195 14.12 -17.50 4.00
N ARG A 196 13.47 -17.68 2.85
CA ARG A 196 14.14 -17.97 1.57
C ARG A 196 14.88 -16.74 1.04
N MET A 197 14.29 -15.56 1.15
CA MET A 197 14.93 -14.29 0.80
C MET A 197 16.18 -14.09 1.66
N TYR A 198 16.10 -14.33 2.97
CA TYR A 198 17.24 -14.23 3.87
C TYR A 198 18.38 -15.18 3.47
N ASN A 199 18.05 -16.41 3.07
CA ASN A 199 19.05 -17.37 2.58
C ASN A 199 19.72 -16.88 1.29
N ASP A 200 18.99 -16.25 0.39
CA ASP A 200 19.53 -15.65 -0.83
C ASP A 200 20.43 -14.43 -0.52
N LYS A 201 19.94 -13.52 0.34
CA LYS A 201 20.70 -12.38 0.87
C LYS A 201 22.01 -12.82 1.53
N ARG A 202 22.01 -13.93 2.26
CA ARG A 202 23.23 -14.50 2.85
C ARG A 202 24.25 -14.93 1.80
N LYS A 203 23.82 -15.55 0.69
CA LYS A 203 24.75 -15.94 -0.40
C LYS A 203 25.45 -14.72 -0.99
N TYR A 204 24.73 -13.60 -1.15
CA TYR A 204 25.30 -12.34 -1.60
C TYR A 204 26.45 -11.86 -0.70
N TYR A 205 26.27 -11.86 0.62
CA TYR A 205 27.31 -11.41 1.57
C TYR A 205 28.42 -12.43 1.83
N MET A 206 28.26 -13.68 1.40
CA MET A 206 29.32 -14.68 1.44
C MET A 206 30.32 -14.52 0.28
N ASP A 207 29.96 -13.81 -0.78
CA ASP A 207 30.91 -13.45 -1.84
C ASP A 207 31.99 -12.49 -1.25
N PRO A 208 33.29 -12.83 -1.35
CA PRO A 208 34.38 -11.98 -0.85
C PRO A 208 34.36 -10.54 -1.35
N LYS A 209 33.72 -10.27 -2.50
CA LYS A 209 33.55 -8.91 -3.05
C LYS A 209 32.56 -8.05 -2.25
N HIS A 210 31.66 -8.68 -1.51
CA HIS A 210 30.57 -8.02 -0.79
C HIS A 210 30.59 -8.30 0.73
N ASP A 211 31.61 -9.00 1.24
CA ASP A 211 31.72 -9.35 2.66
C ASP A 211 31.80 -8.09 3.56
N ARG A 212 30.82 -7.94 4.44
CA ARG A 212 30.73 -6.84 5.41
C ARG A 212 31.84 -6.88 6.46
N ARG A 213 32.51 -8.02 6.66
CA ARG A 213 33.58 -8.20 7.67
C ARG A 213 34.95 -7.68 7.22
N ARG A 214 35.08 -7.28 5.96
CA ARG A 214 36.33 -6.71 5.41
C ARG A 214 36.36 -5.18 5.44
N ARG A 215 35.40 -4.51 6.09
CA ARG A 215 35.31 -3.05 6.16
C ARG A 215 35.11 -2.59 7.60
#